data_AF-A0A5Q0NWB8-F1
#
_entry.id   AF-A0A5Q0NWB8-F1
#
_cell.length_a   1.000
_cell.length_b   1.000
_cell.length_c   1.000
_cell.angle_alpha   90.00
_cell.angle_beta   90.00
_cell.angle_gamma   90.00
#
_symmetry.space_group_name_H-M   'P 1'
#
loop_
_entity.id
_entity.type
_entity.pdbx_description
1 polymer ?
#
loop_
_entity_poly.entity_id
_entity_poly.type
_entity_poly.pdbx_seq_one_letter_code
_entity_poly.pdbx_strand_id
1 'polypeptide(L)' 'MSGADAGTPEPARPALRVVNPDATPEEIAALVAVFSSLGTSAPAPRRAVSAWAAPERATRRPLSSGLGGWRASGLPR' A
#
# COMPACT_ATOMS: atom_id res chain seq x y z
N MET A 1 -13.85 -29.66 13.97
CA MET A 1 -12.61 -28.90 13.74
C MET A 1 -12.08 -29.30 12.37
N SER A 2 -12.40 -28.53 11.33
CA SER A 2 -11.87 -28.75 9.98
C SER A 2 -10.63 -27.89 9.81
N GLY A 3 -9.51 -28.52 9.46
CA GLY A 3 -8.23 -27.86 9.24
C GLY A 3 -8.31 -26.89 8.06
N ALA A 4 -7.78 -25.69 8.26
CA ALA A 4 -7.53 -24.75 7.20
C ALA A 4 -6.34 -25.26 6.39
N ASP A 5 -6.61 -25.64 5.14
CA ASP A 5 -5.58 -25.83 4.12
C ASP A 5 -4.96 -24.46 3.87
N ALA A 6 -3.80 -24.21 4.48
CA ALA A 6 -3.02 -23.02 4.22
C ALA A 6 -2.43 -23.17 2.82
N GLY A 7 -3.14 -22.60 1.83
CA GLY A 7 -2.72 -22.58 0.43
C GLY A 7 -1.24 -22.19 0.33
N THR A 8 -0.43 -23.12 -0.14
CA THR A 8 1.00 -22.86 -0.38
C THR A 8 1.08 -21.80 -1.48
N PRO A 9 1.80 -20.68 -1.30
CA PRO A 9 1.86 -19.66 -2.32
C PRO A 9 2.49 -20.26 -3.59
N GLU A 10 1.70 -20.38 -4.65
CA GLU A 10 2.23 -20.77 -5.95
C GLU A 10 3.31 -19.77 -6.37
N PRO A 11 4.41 -20.24 -6.98
CA PRO A 11 5.47 -19.36 -7.42
C PRO A 11 4.91 -18.36 -8.44
N ALA A 12 4.93 -17.08 -8.07
CA ALA A 12 4.46 -16.01 -8.95
C ALA A 12 5.24 -16.03 -10.27
N ARG A 13 4.51 -16.02 -11.38
CA ARG A 13 5.10 -15.99 -12.72
C ARG A 13 5.92 -14.71 -12.88
N PRO A 14 7.17 -14.77 -13.40
CA PRO A 14 8.02 -13.60 -13.52
C PRO A 14 7.45 -12.60 -14.54
N ALA A 15 7.57 -11.31 -14.23
CA ALA A 15 7.10 -10.21 -15.09
C ALA A 15 7.95 -10.04 -16.36
N LEU A 16 9.23 -10.43 -16.31
CA LEU A 16 10.16 -10.39 -17.45
C LEU A 16 10.93 -11.71 -17.52
N ARG A 17 11.08 -12.28 -18.72
CA ARG A 17 11.86 -13.51 -18.95
C ARG A 17 12.86 -13.28 -20.08
N VAL A 18 14.14 -13.49 -19.79
CA VAL A 18 15.20 -13.50 -20.80
C VAL A 18 15.18 -14.86 -21.50
N VAL A 19 14.98 -14.86 -22.81
CA VAL A 19 14.90 -16.09 -23.63
C VAL A 19 16.19 -16.38 -24.40
N ASN A 20 17.02 -15.36 -24.61
CA ASN A 20 18.33 -15.48 -25.23
C ASN A 20 19.39 -15.72 -24.14
N PRO A 21 20.07 -16.88 -24.10
CA PRO A 21 21.10 -17.17 -23.10
C PRO A 21 22.36 -16.30 -23.26
N ASP A 22 22.61 -15.74 -24.45
CA ASP A 22 23.83 -15.00 -24.76
C ASP A 22 23.69 -13.48 -24.57
N ALA A 23 22.61 -13.03 -23.93
CA ALA A 23 22.40 -11.62 -23.64
C ALA A 23 23.52 -11.08 -22.74
N THR A 24 24.14 -10.00 -23.17
CA THR A 24 25.24 -9.36 -22.44
C THR A 24 24.73 -8.65 -21.17
N PRO A 25 25.59 -8.47 -20.14
CA PRO A 25 25.22 -7.71 -18.95
C PRO A 25 24.72 -6.30 -19.26
N GLU A 26 25.32 -5.65 -20.26
CA GLU A 26 24.97 -4.31 -20.71
C GLU A 26 23.57 -4.27 -21.34
N GLU A 27 23.22 -5.26 -22.16
CA GLU A 27 21.87 -5.38 -22.74
C GLU A 27 20.81 -5.61 -21.67
N ILE A 28 21.09 -6.46 -20.68
CA ILE A 28 20.19 -6.69 -19.55
C ILE A 28 20.00 -5.39 -18.77
N ALA A 29 21.09 -4.65 -18.50
CA ALA A 29 21.03 -3.37 -17.80
C ALA A 29 20.19 -2.33 -18.57
N ALA A 30 20.35 -2.27 -19.90
CA ALA A 30 19.56 -1.37 -20.75
C ALA A 30 18.06 -1.68 -20.67
N LEU A 31 17.68 -2.96 -20.75
CA LEU A 31 16.28 -3.38 -20.62
C LEU A 31 15.71 -3.03 -19.24
N VAL A 32 16.45 -3.35 -18.16
CA VAL A 32 16.03 -3.02 -16.78
C VAL A 32 15.85 -1.52 -16.60
N ALA A 33 16.78 -0.71 -17.13
CA ALA A 33 16.71 0.75 -17.04
C ALA A 33 15.46 1.30 -17.73
N VAL A 34 15.18 0.85 -18.96
CA VAL A 34 13.97 1.26 -19.72
C VAL A 34 12.70 0.87 -18.96
N PHE A 35 12.57 -0.39 -18.53
CA PHE A 35 11.36 -0.83 -17.83
C PHE A 35 11.19 -0.18 -16.46
N SER A 36 12.28 0.12 -15.75
CA SER A 36 12.22 0.87 -14.49
C SER A 36 11.79 2.32 -14.71
N SER A 37 12.19 2.93 -15.83
CA SER A 37 11.81 4.30 -16.17
C SER A 37 10.34 4.46 -16.54
N LEU A 38 9.70 3.40 -17.07
CA LEU A 38 8.29 3.44 -17.47
C LEU A 38 7.36 3.66 -16.27
N GLY A 39 7.82 3.34 -15.05
CA GLY A 39 7.15 3.66 -13.79
C GLY A 39 5.81 2.93 -13.59
N THR A 40 5.60 2.38 -12.40
CA THR A 40 4.24 2.02 -11.97
C THR A 40 3.67 3.21 -11.22
N SER A 41 2.73 3.93 -11.85
CA SER A 41 1.93 4.92 -11.11
C SER A 41 0.82 4.17 -10.38
N ALA A 42 1.19 3.50 -9.29
CA ALA A 42 0.19 3.18 -8.29
C ALA A 42 -0.22 4.51 -7.65
N PRO A 43 -1.51 4.87 -7.61
CA PRO A 43 -1.93 6.09 -6.93
C PRO A 43 -1.41 6.03 -5.50
N ALA A 44 -0.69 7.08 -5.10
CA ALA A 44 -0.21 7.18 -3.74
C ALA A 44 -1.40 6.97 -2.78
N PRO A 45 -1.25 6.15 -1.72
CA PRO A 45 -2.33 5.95 -0.78
C PRO A 45 -2.76 7.32 -0.28
N ARG A 46 -4.08 7.59 -0.32
CA ARG A 46 -4.62 8.86 0.15
C ARG A 46 -4.12 9.06 1.58
N ARG A 47 -3.38 10.15 1.80
CA ARG A 47 -2.86 10.47 3.13
C ARG A 47 -4.04 10.53 4.09
N ALA A 48 -3.98 9.71 5.14
CA ALA A 48 -4.97 9.77 6.21
C ALA A 48 -4.98 11.19 6.77
N VAL A 49 -6.17 11.80 6.85
CA VAL A 49 -6.32 13.10 7.48
C VAL A 49 -5.91 12.93 8.94
N SER A 50 -4.95 13.72 9.39
CA SER A 50 -4.49 13.65 10.77
C SER A 50 -5.64 14.07 11.66
N ALA A 51 -6.03 13.12 12.50
CA ALA A 51 -7.04 13.33 13.48
C ALA A 51 -6.52 14.16 14.70
N TRP A 52 -5.27 14.63 14.68
CA TRP A 52 -4.83 15.66 15.62
C TRP A 52 -4.95 17.06 15.03
N ALA A 53 -4.95 17.18 13.70
CA ALA A 53 -4.90 18.44 12.97
C ALA A 53 -6.28 18.89 12.47
N ALA A 54 -7.37 18.23 12.87
CA ALA A 54 -8.71 18.57 12.41
C ALA A 54 -9.13 19.98 12.91
N PRO A 55 -9.49 20.92 12.02
CA PRO A 55 -9.85 22.29 12.40
C PRO A 55 -11.02 22.37 13.40
N GLU A 56 -11.92 21.39 13.38
CA GLU A 56 -13.03 21.30 14.33
C GLU A 56 -12.59 21.15 15.79
N ARG A 57 -11.34 20.70 16.06
CA ARG A 57 -10.76 20.69 17.40
C ARG A 57 -10.31 22.07 17.88
N ALA A 58 -10.13 23.05 17.00
CA ALA A 58 -9.82 24.43 17.39
C ALA A 58 -11.02 25.13 18.08
N THR A 59 -12.21 24.53 17.99
CA THR A 59 -13.44 25.02 18.63
C THR A 59 -14.00 23.96 19.57
N ARG A 60 -14.60 24.35 20.70
CA ARG A 60 -15.31 23.39 21.57
C ARG A 60 -16.52 22.82 20.82
N ARG A 61 -16.61 21.49 20.72
CA ARG A 61 -17.80 20.76 20.26
C ARG A 61 -18.46 19.95 21.38
N PRO A 62 -19.79 19.80 21.35
CA PRO A 62 -20.51 18.85 22.21
C PRO A 62 -20.00 17.42 21.99
N LEU A 63 -19.92 16.63 23.05
CA LEU A 63 -19.55 15.21 22.96
C LEU A 63 -20.78 14.38 22.60
N SER A 64 -20.73 13.64 21.50
CA SER A 64 -21.81 12.71 21.12
C SER A 64 -21.76 11.45 21.98
N SER A 65 -22.87 11.13 22.63
CA SER A 65 -23.14 9.75 23.07
C SER A 65 -23.57 8.92 21.86
N GLY A 66 -23.01 7.71 21.68
CA GLY A 66 -23.32 6.85 20.54
C GLY A 66 -22.15 5.96 20.09
N LEU A 67 -22.45 5.03 19.17
CA LEU A 67 -21.45 4.13 18.56
C LEU A 67 -20.30 4.94 17.96
N GLY A 68 -19.08 4.70 18.47
CA GLY A 68 -17.87 5.42 18.08
C GLY A 68 -17.54 6.65 18.92
N GLY A 69 -18.48 7.21 19.70
CA GLY A 69 -18.26 8.41 20.52
C GLY A 69 -17.19 8.21 21.61
N TRP A 70 -17.18 7.05 22.26
CA TRP A 70 -16.15 6.68 23.25
C TRP A 70 -14.80 6.34 22.61
N ARG A 71 -14.79 5.80 21.38
CA ARG A 71 -13.52 5.57 20.65
C ARG A 71 -12.90 6.90 20.22
N ALA A 72 -13.72 7.86 19.80
CA ALA A 72 -13.31 9.20 19.40
C ALA A 72 -12.92 10.13 20.59
N SER A 73 -13.08 9.69 21.85
CA SER A 73 -12.58 10.44 23.02
C SER A 73 -11.15 10.08 23.40
N GLY A 74 -10.75 8.82 23.21
CA GLY A 74 -9.38 8.35 23.48
C GLY A 74 -8.47 8.34 22.26
N LEU A 75 -9.05 8.39 21.06
CA LEU A 75 -8.32 8.55 19.81
C LEU A 75 -8.23 10.03 19.41
N PRO A 76 -7.20 10.38 18.64
CA PRO A 76 -7.17 11.64 17.91
C PRO A 76 -8.40 11.69 16.95
N ARG A 77 -9.01 12.87 16.72
CA ARG A 77 -10.19 13.19 15.89
C ARG A 77 -9.83 14.19 14.80
#